data_AF-A0A7Y5R5L0-F1
#
_entry.id   AF-A0A7Y5R5L0-F1
#
_cell.length_a   1.000
_cell.length_b   1.000
_cell.length_c   1.000
_cell.angle_alpha   90.00
_cell.angle_beta   90.00
_cell.angle_gamma   90.00
#
_symmetry.space_group_name_H-M   'P 1'
#
loop_
_entity.id
_entity.type
_entity.pdbx_description
1 polymer ?
#
loop_
_entity_poly.entity_id
_entity_poly.type
_entity_poly.pdbx_seq_one_letter_code
_entity_poly.pdbx_strand_id
1 'polypeptide(L)'
;MKWSRLTFLSKALITILITAGIAGIIYMVSPGLRVGISKQLKGIEVTDSDVDNVVTADEMALPSGNPSSKVASQPLVRIGAYAWNAQSGIIVSNGGPRTTAGSLMEKNNVNLEIIRQDWLSELRNLQVKFVEEYDKGKSYPKEGVFAVMIMGDGAPYYISSTQQALNDKYGEDKYHLQVVGNVGLSYGEDKLIGPPKWKLDPQTMKGALISTVIGDGDWVTSVNYAFANGLKVNPDPGTYDPDAVNFYPSANDDYIESAKELIKSQREGWTVPLKEVKDGKLTGKTLNRKIDGCATWTPGDKMVFDELSGFTDIVSTKEFNNQMATTVIAVKEWAEKNPQIVSNILRASYTASNQMKQYDSWRKRAAECVANTYQMEDATYWYNMFKGQKGEKNGITYNMGGSRVFNLSDAQQYNGLTDGVNRYKAVYDQVSFYLKELNPAGFNQNVSRIVPYEEAVNLSYLKSIKDIDTGEAYTTDYTEKATKVLASGEWRINFASARASIKPEAKDVLEQIYNLLIQAEDAKLELVGHTDNVGNREDNYALSTARAEAVKSYLMQRGIPGTRFQKVDGKGQDEPVSDNATPAGRAQNRRVVITLLQ
;
A
#
# COMPACT_ATOMS: atom_id res chain seq x y z
N MET A 1 -46.15 -8.84 50.25
CA MET A 1 -45.60 -8.64 51.61
C MET A 1 -45.51 -7.12 51.87
N LYS A 2 -45.98 -6.59 53.00
CA LYS A 2 -45.91 -5.12 53.26
C LYS A 2 -44.49 -4.73 53.66
N TRP A 3 -43.85 -3.80 52.93
CA TRP A 3 -42.47 -3.33 53.11
C TRP A 3 -42.14 -2.89 54.54
N SER A 4 -43.14 -2.36 55.25
CA SER A 4 -43.03 -1.93 56.64
C SER A 4 -42.73 -3.06 57.64
N ARG A 5 -42.93 -4.33 57.26
CA ARG A 5 -42.71 -5.50 58.13
C ARG A 5 -41.39 -6.25 57.88
N LEU A 6 -40.52 -5.76 56.99
CA LEU A 6 -39.22 -6.38 56.70
C LEU A 6 -38.13 -5.88 57.65
N THR A 7 -37.21 -6.77 58.04
CA THR A 7 -36.03 -6.42 58.83
C THR A 7 -35.06 -5.56 58.01
N PHE A 8 -34.15 -4.84 58.67
CA PHE A 8 -33.14 -4.03 58.00
C PHE A 8 -32.31 -4.86 56.99
N LEU A 9 -31.91 -6.06 57.39
CA LEU A 9 -31.14 -6.99 56.55
C LEU A 9 -31.94 -7.44 55.32
N SER A 10 -33.23 -7.77 55.48
CA SER A 10 -34.10 -8.13 54.35
C SER A 10 -34.34 -6.95 53.40
N LYS A 11 -34.48 -5.73 53.93
CA LYS A 11 -34.60 -4.51 53.11
C LYS A 11 -33.32 -4.21 52.34
N ALA A 12 -32.15 -4.37 52.97
CA ALA A 12 -30.86 -4.21 52.31
C ALA A 12 -30.68 -5.25 51.19
N LEU A 13 -31.00 -6.52 51.46
CA LEU A 13 -30.90 -7.60 50.47
C LEU A 13 -31.83 -7.37 49.26
N ILE A 14 -33.07 -6.97 49.51
CA ILE A 14 -34.04 -6.67 48.46
C ILE A 14 -33.61 -5.43 47.67
N THR A 15 -33.07 -4.41 48.34
CA THR A 15 -32.56 -3.20 47.67
C THR A 15 -31.37 -3.54 46.78
N ILE A 16 -30.44 -4.38 47.24
CA ILE A 16 -29.29 -4.89 46.46
C ILE A 16 -29.77 -5.71 45.26
N LEU A 17 -30.74 -6.61 45.45
CA LEU A 17 -31.29 -7.42 44.35
C LEU A 17 -32.01 -6.55 43.31
N ILE A 18 -32.73 -5.51 43.74
CA ILE A 18 -33.40 -4.57 42.84
C ILE A 18 -32.37 -3.68 42.12
N THR A 19 -31.33 -3.18 42.80
CA THR A 19 -30.29 -2.37 42.15
C THR A 19 -29.42 -3.21 41.22
N ALA A 20 -29.09 -4.45 41.56
CA ALA A 20 -28.40 -5.39 40.67
C ALA A 20 -29.28 -5.79 39.48
N GLY A 21 -30.58 -6.00 39.70
CA GLY A 21 -31.54 -6.25 38.64
C GLY A 21 -31.72 -5.07 37.69
N ILE A 22 -31.82 -3.85 38.22
CA ILE A 22 -31.88 -2.62 37.42
C ILE A 22 -30.57 -2.36 36.68
N ALA A 23 -29.40 -2.57 37.31
CA ALA A 23 -28.11 -2.47 36.64
C ALA A 23 -27.96 -3.52 35.52
N GLY A 24 -28.44 -4.76 35.74
CA GLY A 24 -28.48 -5.81 34.72
C GLY A 24 -29.42 -5.50 33.57
N ILE A 25 -30.57 -4.86 33.84
CA ILE A 25 -31.50 -4.40 32.79
C ILE A 25 -30.91 -3.19 32.04
N ILE A 26 -30.30 -2.22 32.72
CA ILE A 26 -29.59 -1.09 32.08
C ILE A 26 -28.47 -1.59 31.15
N TYR A 27 -27.72 -2.62 31.57
CA TYR A 27 -26.71 -3.31 30.77
C TYR A 27 -27.31 -4.06 29.56
N MET A 28 -28.51 -4.63 29.70
CA MET A 28 -29.21 -5.32 28.61
C MET A 28 -29.87 -4.38 27.59
N VAL A 29 -30.26 -3.16 27.98
CA VAL A 29 -31.08 -2.27 27.14
C VAL A 29 -30.32 -1.01 26.66
N SER A 30 -29.06 -0.80 27.09
CA SER A 30 -28.21 0.32 26.64
C SER A 30 -27.09 -0.15 25.69
N PRO A 31 -27.20 0.06 24.36
CA PRO A 31 -26.17 -0.35 23.40
C PRO A 31 -24.80 0.32 23.61
N GLY A 32 -24.77 1.54 24.16
CA GLY A 32 -23.55 2.34 24.36
C GLY A 32 -22.68 1.98 25.58
N LEU A 33 -23.04 0.97 26.38
CA LEU A 33 -22.28 0.54 27.57
C LEU A 33 -21.62 -0.83 27.42
N ARG A 34 -21.79 -1.49 26.26
CA ARG A 34 -21.16 -2.78 25.94
C ARG A 34 -19.84 -2.55 25.22
N VAL A 35 -18.81 -2.21 25.98
CA VAL A 35 -17.44 -2.35 25.51
C VAL A 35 -17.05 -3.82 25.74
N GLY A 36 -16.75 -4.52 24.65
CA GLY A 36 -16.14 -5.85 24.75
C GLY A 36 -14.89 -5.77 25.63
N ILE A 37 -14.66 -6.78 26.46
CA ILE A 37 -13.38 -6.90 27.16
C ILE A 37 -12.30 -6.94 26.09
N SER A 38 -11.38 -5.98 26.10
CA SER A 38 -10.22 -5.94 25.21
C SER A 38 -9.47 -7.27 25.34
N LYS A 39 -9.50 -8.07 24.29
CA LYS A 39 -8.62 -9.24 24.16
C LYS A 39 -7.33 -8.76 23.55
N GLN A 40 -6.21 -9.09 24.18
CA GLN A 40 -4.91 -8.86 23.60
C GLN A 40 -4.78 -9.77 22.37
N LEU A 41 -4.84 -9.15 21.20
CA LEU A 41 -4.49 -9.78 19.93
C LEU A 41 -3.04 -10.25 20.07
N LYS A 42 -2.73 -11.49 19.67
CA LYS A 42 -1.33 -11.88 19.51
C LYS A 42 -0.80 -11.05 18.35
N GLY A 43 0.33 -10.38 18.52
CA GLY A 43 0.93 -9.60 17.44
C GLY A 43 1.12 -10.46 16.19
N ILE A 44 1.03 -9.85 15.00
CA ILE A 44 1.92 -10.30 13.95
C ILE A 44 3.27 -9.84 14.47
N GLU A 45 4.17 -10.75 14.80
CA GLU A 45 5.56 -10.34 14.91
C GLU A 45 6.00 -10.02 13.49
N VAL A 46 5.88 -8.75 13.10
CA VAL A 46 6.96 -8.14 12.33
C VAL A 46 8.16 -8.38 13.23
N THR A 47 8.94 -9.40 12.88
CA THR A 47 10.03 -9.88 13.72
C THR A 47 10.99 -8.73 13.92
N ASP A 48 11.78 -8.76 15.00
CA ASP A 48 12.86 -7.78 15.12
C ASP A 48 13.70 -7.82 13.82
N SER A 49 13.93 -8.96 13.17
CA SER A 49 14.56 -9.02 11.83
C SER A 49 13.83 -8.34 10.66
N ASP A 50 12.52 -8.10 10.73
CA ASP A 50 11.76 -7.35 9.72
C ASP A 50 11.87 -5.82 9.92
N VAL A 51 12.19 -5.37 11.14
CA VAL A 51 12.35 -3.95 11.52
C VAL A 51 13.83 -3.62 11.71
N ASP A 52 14.49 -4.34 12.61
CA ASP A 52 15.90 -4.34 12.99
C ASP A 52 16.77 -4.88 11.85
N ASN A 53 17.46 -3.96 11.19
CA ASN A 53 18.67 -4.28 10.44
C ASN A 53 19.86 -4.15 11.41
N VAL A 54 20.95 -4.91 11.21
CA VAL A 54 22.08 -4.91 12.15
C VAL A 54 22.73 -3.52 12.14
N VAL A 55 22.46 -2.73 13.17
CA VAL A 55 23.12 -1.44 13.40
C VAL A 55 23.85 -1.55 14.74
N THR A 56 25.13 -1.15 14.77
CA THR A 56 25.96 -1.15 15.99
C THR A 56 26.09 0.24 16.61
N ALA A 57 25.23 1.18 16.22
CA ALA A 57 25.24 2.55 16.75
C ALA A 57 24.75 2.55 18.20
N ASP A 58 25.26 3.47 19.02
CA ASP A 58 24.77 3.68 20.38
C ASP A 58 23.39 4.37 20.37
N GLU A 59 22.61 4.14 21.44
CA GLU A 59 21.29 4.74 21.58
C GLU A 59 21.42 6.26 21.75
N MET A 60 20.76 7.00 20.86
CA MET A 60 20.72 8.45 20.90
C MET A 60 19.65 8.94 21.89
N ALA A 61 19.90 10.09 22.51
CA ALA A 61 18.91 10.74 23.35
C ALA A 61 17.63 11.08 22.57
N LEU A 62 16.48 10.78 23.18
CA LEU A 62 15.15 11.03 22.59
C LEU A 62 14.86 12.54 22.46
N PRO A 63 14.14 12.98 21.41
CA PRO A 63 13.68 14.35 21.28
C PRO A 63 12.70 14.70 22.39
N SER A 64 12.80 15.91 22.95
CA SER A 64 11.80 16.43 23.90
C SER A 64 10.46 16.72 23.22
N GLY A 65 9.42 17.00 24.00
CA GLY A 65 8.12 17.51 23.49
C GLY A 65 8.07 19.03 23.31
N ASN A 66 9.12 19.76 23.67
CA ASN A 66 9.11 21.23 23.71
C ASN A 66 9.67 21.81 22.42
N PRO A 67 9.06 22.86 21.83
CA PRO A 67 9.59 23.55 20.66
C PRO A 67 11.05 23.97 20.84
N SER A 68 11.86 23.81 19.79
CA SER A 68 13.26 24.20 19.81
C SER A 68 13.42 25.72 19.73
N SER A 69 14.14 26.31 20.68
CA SER A 69 14.57 27.71 20.60
C SER A 69 15.76 27.91 19.66
N LYS A 70 16.53 26.86 19.36
CA LYS A 70 17.75 26.94 18.52
C LYS A 70 17.43 27.13 17.04
N VAL A 71 16.33 26.57 16.54
CA VAL A 71 15.90 26.73 15.15
C VAL A 71 14.82 27.80 14.97
N ALA A 72 14.44 28.52 16.03
CA ALA A 72 13.38 29.52 15.97
C ALA A 72 13.69 30.69 15.01
N SER A 73 14.97 31.01 14.81
CA SER A 73 15.43 32.01 13.82
C SER A 73 15.58 31.46 12.41
N GLN A 74 15.53 30.14 12.22
CA GLN A 74 15.62 29.52 10.89
C GLN A 74 14.27 29.65 10.17
N PRO A 75 14.28 29.75 8.82
CA PRO A 75 13.05 29.75 8.04
C PRO A 75 12.20 28.51 8.33
N LEU A 76 10.92 28.74 8.62
CA LEU A 76 9.95 27.66 8.81
C LEU A 76 9.55 27.08 7.44
N VAL A 77 9.76 25.78 7.27
CA VAL A 77 9.29 25.02 6.12
C VAL A 77 8.19 24.06 6.53
N ARG A 78 7.28 23.72 5.61
CA ARG A 78 6.11 22.89 5.90
C ARG A 78 5.99 21.71 4.96
N ILE A 79 5.67 20.57 5.52
CA ILE A 79 5.31 19.35 4.79
C ILE A 79 3.87 18.98 5.14
N GLY A 80 3.03 18.76 4.13
CA GLY A 80 1.67 18.24 4.31
C GLY A 80 1.65 16.71 4.23
N ALA A 81 0.82 16.04 5.04
CA ALA A 81 0.69 14.59 4.98
C ALA A 81 -0.64 14.11 5.54
N TYR A 82 -1.16 12.99 5.05
CA TYR A 82 -2.28 12.30 5.72
C TYR A 82 -1.76 11.45 6.90
N ALA A 83 -2.65 11.06 7.80
CA ALA A 83 -2.28 10.23 8.96
C ALA A 83 -1.91 8.80 8.54
N TRP A 84 -0.63 8.42 8.72
CA TRP A 84 -0.14 7.06 8.39
C TRP A 84 1.15 6.71 9.14
N ASN A 85 1.29 5.44 9.54
CA ASN A 85 2.37 4.96 10.42
C ASN A 85 3.75 4.92 9.75
N ALA A 86 3.82 4.68 8.44
CA ALA A 86 5.07 4.61 7.70
C ALA A 86 5.86 5.95 7.71
N GLN A 87 5.23 7.05 8.12
CA GLN A 87 5.83 8.38 8.31
C GLN A 87 6.53 8.56 9.68
N SER A 88 6.50 7.55 10.54
CA SER A 88 6.97 7.65 11.93
C SER A 88 8.42 8.12 12.05
N GLY A 89 9.32 7.68 11.15
CA GLY A 89 10.74 8.05 11.16
C GLY A 89 10.98 9.55 10.99
N ILE A 90 10.35 10.16 10.00
CA ILE A 90 10.46 11.61 9.77
C ILE A 90 9.77 12.41 10.89
N ILE A 91 8.62 11.94 11.40
CA ILE A 91 7.89 12.61 12.49
C ILE A 91 8.71 12.61 13.79
N VAL A 92 9.26 11.47 14.20
CA VAL A 92 10.08 11.39 15.42
C VAL A 92 11.41 12.14 15.25
N SER A 93 11.98 12.17 14.03
CA SER A 93 13.18 12.97 13.76
C SER A 93 12.95 14.48 13.99
N ASN A 94 11.71 14.95 13.80
CA ASN A 94 11.27 16.31 14.11
C ASN A 94 10.87 16.50 15.59
N GLY A 95 10.55 15.41 16.28
CA GLY A 95 10.02 15.41 17.65
C GLY A 95 8.51 15.60 17.74
N GLY A 96 7.79 15.50 16.61
CA GLY A 96 6.34 15.69 16.50
C GLY A 96 5.96 16.70 15.41
N PRO A 97 4.86 17.45 15.57
CA PRO A 97 4.35 18.34 14.51
C PRO A 97 5.26 19.55 14.26
N ARG A 98 6.11 19.92 15.23
CA ARG A 98 7.06 21.04 15.14
C ARG A 98 8.42 20.57 15.62
N THR A 99 9.49 21.14 15.05
CA THR A 99 10.85 20.84 15.50
C THR A 99 11.03 21.10 17.00
N THR A 100 11.36 20.05 17.75
CA THR A 100 11.55 20.12 19.21
C THR A 100 13.02 20.12 19.62
N ALA A 101 13.28 20.55 20.85
CA ALA A 101 14.63 20.55 21.40
C ALA A 101 15.20 19.12 21.51
N GLY A 102 16.45 18.94 21.08
CA GLY A 102 17.13 17.64 21.04
C GLY A 102 16.82 16.76 19.83
N SER A 103 15.85 17.16 18.99
CA SER A 103 15.47 16.42 17.78
C SER A 103 16.57 16.38 16.72
N LEU A 104 16.49 15.40 15.82
CA LEU A 104 17.42 15.28 14.70
C LEU A 104 17.25 16.42 13.70
N MET A 105 16.03 16.94 13.53
CA MET A 105 15.78 18.16 12.75
C MET A 105 16.47 19.39 13.38
N GLU A 106 16.41 19.57 14.71
CA GLU A 106 17.17 20.63 15.40
C GLU A 106 18.67 20.50 15.14
N LYS A 107 19.23 19.29 15.29
CA LYS A 107 20.66 19.02 15.05
C LYS A 107 21.08 19.28 13.61
N ASN A 108 20.16 19.12 12.67
CA ASN A 108 20.37 19.43 11.25
C ASN A 108 19.95 20.86 10.87
N ASN A 109 19.70 21.73 11.85
CA ASN A 109 19.33 23.14 11.65
C ASN A 109 18.09 23.32 10.75
N VAL A 110 17.10 22.43 10.87
CA VAL A 110 15.83 22.49 10.13
C VAL A 110 14.73 22.94 11.09
N ASN A 111 13.96 23.96 10.71
CA ASN A 111 12.72 24.36 11.38
C ASN A 111 11.54 23.86 10.53
N LEU A 112 11.02 22.68 10.87
CA LEU A 112 9.97 21.98 10.14
C LEU A 112 8.66 21.95 10.91
N GLU A 113 7.58 22.19 10.19
CA GLU A 113 6.20 21.90 10.59
C GLU A 113 5.60 20.81 9.70
N ILE A 114 5.04 19.77 10.32
CA ILE A 114 4.31 18.71 9.64
C ILE A 114 2.82 18.96 9.86
N ILE A 115 2.08 19.08 8.75
CA ILE A 115 0.66 19.42 8.76
C ILE A 115 -0.14 18.20 8.33
N ARG A 116 -1.00 17.71 9.22
CA ARG A 116 -1.97 16.68 8.87
C ARG A 116 -3.04 17.25 7.93
N GLN A 117 -3.23 16.58 6.80
CA GLN A 117 -4.32 16.81 5.85
C GLN A 117 -4.63 15.49 5.14
N ASP A 118 -5.80 14.92 5.42
CA ASP A 118 -6.15 13.57 4.93
C ASP A 118 -6.73 13.55 3.52
N TRP A 119 -7.09 14.73 2.98
CA TRP A 119 -7.63 14.85 1.62
C TRP A 119 -6.53 15.16 0.61
N LEU A 120 -6.36 14.30 -0.40
CA LEU A 120 -5.37 14.50 -1.48
C LEU A 120 -5.60 15.83 -2.23
N SER A 121 -6.86 16.22 -2.44
CA SER A 121 -7.24 17.48 -3.05
C SER A 121 -6.75 18.69 -2.24
N GLU A 122 -6.84 18.64 -0.92
CA GLU A 122 -6.38 19.70 -0.03
C GLU A 122 -4.85 19.70 0.13
N LEU A 123 -4.20 18.53 0.14
CA LEU A 123 -2.73 18.45 0.05
C LEU A 123 -2.22 19.15 -1.22
N ARG A 124 -2.88 18.90 -2.36
CA ARG A 124 -2.61 19.60 -3.62
C ARG A 124 -2.85 21.10 -3.49
N ASN A 125 -3.96 21.53 -2.88
CA ASN A 125 -4.25 22.96 -2.68
C ASN A 125 -3.14 23.65 -1.86
N LEU A 126 -2.67 23.02 -0.78
CA LEU A 126 -1.56 23.52 0.03
C LEU A 126 -0.26 23.66 -0.78
N GLN A 127 0.04 22.70 -1.66
CA GLN A 127 1.24 22.75 -2.49
C GLN A 127 1.13 23.79 -3.62
N VAL A 128 -0.04 23.92 -4.26
CA VAL A 128 -0.31 24.99 -5.24
C VAL A 128 -0.26 26.37 -4.58
N LYS A 129 -0.72 26.48 -3.33
CA LYS A 129 -0.63 27.72 -2.54
C LYS A 129 0.82 28.10 -2.25
N PHE A 130 1.68 27.11 -1.99
CA PHE A 130 3.11 27.34 -1.85
C PHE A 130 3.70 27.94 -3.14
N VAL A 131 3.38 27.35 -4.30
CA VAL A 131 3.82 27.86 -5.61
C VAL A 131 3.30 29.29 -5.84
N GLU A 132 2.06 29.60 -5.48
CA GLU A 132 1.49 30.94 -5.63
C GLU A 132 2.27 32.01 -4.86
N GLU A 133 2.65 31.71 -3.62
CA GLU A 133 3.48 32.60 -2.81
C GLU A 133 4.90 32.73 -3.35
N TYR A 134 5.47 31.62 -3.81
CA TYR A 134 6.80 31.58 -4.38
C TYR A 134 6.89 32.38 -5.69
N ASP A 135 5.88 32.27 -6.55
CA ASP A 135 5.74 33.04 -7.79
C ASP A 135 5.68 34.56 -7.53
N LYS A 136 5.11 34.97 -6.38
CA LYS A 136 5.09 36.36 -5.90
C LYS A 136 6.43 36.82 -5.29
N GLY A 137 7.49 36.02 -5.40
CA GLY A 137 8.83 36.35 -4.93
C GLY A 137 9.09 36.04 -3.44
N LYS A 138 8.22 35.30 -2.76
CA LYS A 138 8.46 34.88 -1.37
C LYS A 138 9.40 33.67 -1.34
N SER A 139 10.65 33.86 -0.89
CA SER A 139 11.63 32.76 -0.80
C SER A 139 11.22 31.65 0.19
N TYR A 140 10.41 31.96 1.20
CA TYR A 140 9.85 31.01 2.16
C TYR A 140 8.34 31.28 2.34
N PRO A 141 7.49 30.68 1.48
CA PRO A 141 6.04 30.73 1.61
C PRO A 141 5.53 30.30 3.01
N LYS A 142 4.42 30.88 3.45
CA LYS A 142 3.92 30.69 4.84
C LYS A 142 2.58 29.99 4.94
N GLU A 143 1.78 29.98 3.88
CA GLU A 143 0.43 29.42 3.85
C GLU A 143 0.40 28.04 3.20
N GLY A 144 1.34 27.75 2.30
CA GLY A 144 1.46 26.46 1.62
C GLY A 144 2.52 25.52 2.20
N VAL A 145 2.61 24.35 1.57
CA VAL A 145 3.63 23.32 1.87
C VAL A 145 4.57 23.15 0.68
N PHE A 146 5.88 23.11 0.94
CA PHE A 146 6.85 22.93 -0.15
C PHE A 146 6.88 21.48 -0.63
N ALA A 147 6.53 20.55 0.27
CA ALA A 147 6.44 19.13 -0.03
C ALA A 147 5.22 18.49 0.62
N VAL A 148 4.82 17.34 0.09
CA VAL A 148 3.81 16.46 0.67
C VAL A 148 4.39 15.06 0.89
N MET A 149 3.87 14.32 1.86
CA MET A 149 4.13 12.90 2.03
C MET A 149 2.90 12.10 1.65
N ILE A 150 3.04 11.25 0.63
CA ILE A 150 1.95 10.41 0.13
C ILE A 150 2.38 8.95 -0.12
N MET A 151 1.42 8.10 -0.52
CA MET A 151 1.66 6.70 -0.84
C MET A 151 2.38 6.70 -2.19
N GLY A 152 3.50 6.01 -2.28
CA GLY A 152 4.45 6.17 -3.39
C GLY A 152 3.92 5.70 -4.73
N ASP A 153 3.06 4.69 -4.70
CA ASP A 153 2.28 4.20 -5.83
C ASP A 153 1.23 5.22 -6.32
N GLY A 154 0.74 6.11 -5.45
CA GLY A 154 -0.11 7.24 -5.83
C GLY A 154 0.65 8.41 -6.50
N ALA A 155 1.98 8.39 -6.53
CA ALA A 155 2.78 9.49 -7.09
C ALA A 155 2.53 9.79 -8.58
N PRO A 156 2.38 8.81 -9.49
CA PRO A 156 2.06 9.08 -10.90
C PRO A 156 0.75 9.86 -11.07
N TYR A 157 -0.29 9.48 -10.32
CA TYR A 157 -1.59 10.18 -10.32
C TYR A 157 -1.44 11.60 -9.78
N TYR A 158 -0.83 11.74 -8.60
CA TYR A 158 -0.71 13.02 -7.89
C TYR A 158 0.13 14.03 -8.67
N ILE A 159 1.30 13.62 -9.15
CA ILE A 159 2.21 14.48 -9.90
C ILE A 159 1.57 14.90 -11.22
N SER A 160 0.98 13.97 -11.98
CA SER A 160 0.41 14.29 -13.29
C SER A 160 -0.80 15.23 -13.19
N SER A 161 -1.72 14.97 -12.24
CA SER A 161 -2.88 15.83 -12.01
C SER A 161 -2.49 17.21 -11.48
N THR A 162 -1.48 17.29 -10.61
CA THR A 162 -1.02 18.58 -10.10
C THR A 162 -0.20 19.34 -11.14
N GLN A 163 0.59 18.65 -11.96
CA GLN A 163 1.32 19.26 -13.08
C GLN A 163 0.37 19.92 -14.07
N GLN A 164 -0.75 19.26 -14.41
CA GLN A 164 -1.78 19.88 -15.24
C GLN A 164 -2.31 21.17 -14.60
N ALA A 165 -2.67 21.14 -13.31
CA ALA A 165 -3.17 22.32 -12.60
C ALA A 165 -2.15 23.47 -12.52
N LEU A 166 -0.86 23.15 -12.39
CA LEU A 166 0.22 24.14 -12.42
C LEU A 166 0.38 24.75 -13.81
N ASN A 167 0.35 23.93 -14.87
CA ASN A 167 0.46 24.39 -16.25
C ASN A 167 -0.73 25.29 -16.63
N ASP A 168 -1.96 24.90 -16.25
CA ASP A 168 -3.17 25.69 -16.50
C ASP A 168 -3.11 27.07 -15.84
N LYS A 169 -2.53 27.15 -14.63
CA LYS A 169 -2.49 28.41 -13.84
C LYS A 169 -1.30 29.30 -14.18
N TYR A 170 -0.13 28.74 -14.43
CA TYR A 170 1.13 29.49 -14.51
C TYR A 170 1.81 29.44 -15.89
N GLY A 171 1.28 28.65 -16.82
CA GLY A 171 1.90 28.36 -18.11
C GLY A 171 2.67 27.04 -18.10
N GLU A 172 2.80 26.43 -19.28
CA GLU A 172 3.47 25.14 -19.46
C GLU A 172 4.88 25.13 -18.85
N ASP A 173 5.16 24.08 -18.08
CA ASP A 173 6.47 23.72 -17.55
C ASP A 173 7.18 24.85 -16.77
N LYS A 174 6.43 25.77 -16.17
CA LYS A 174 7.00 26.82 -15.31
C LYS A 174 7.34 26.30 -13.91
N TYR A 175 6.52 25.41 -13.36
CA TYR A 175 6.71 24.80 -12.04
C TYR A 175 6.48 23.31 -12.12
N HIS A 176 7.26 22.54 -11.36
CA HIS A 176 7.19 21.08 -11.36
C HIS A 176 7.16 20.49 -9.97
N LEU A 177 6.63 19.28 -9.88
CA LEU A 177 6.72 18.45 -8.69
C LEU A 177 7.69 17.29 -8.93
N GLN A 178 8.50 16.99 -7.91
CA GLN A 178 9.41 15.85 -7.95
C GLN A 178 9.43 15.10 -6.64
N VAL A 179 9.47 13.77 -6.72
CA VAL A 179 9.86 12.90 -5.62
C VAL A 179 11.32 13.18 -5.28
N VAL A 180 11.59 13.51 -4.02
CA VAL A 180 12.95 13.81 -3.53
C VAL A 180 13.51 12.70 -2.65
N GLY A 181 12.67 11.78 -2.17
CA GLY A 181 13.07 10.61 -1.40
C GLY A 181 11.89 9.82 -0.84
N ASN A 182 12.18 8.61 -0.38
CA ASN A 182 11.24 7.73 0.32
C ASN A 182 11.73 7.53 1.76
N VAL A 183 10.81 7.47 2.73
CA VAL A 183 11.16 7.49 4.18
C VAL A 183 10.58 6.34 5.00
N GLY A 184 9.72 5.53 4.40
CA GLY A 184 9.07 4.38 5.01
C GLY A 184 8.21 3.64 4.00
N LEU A 185 7.46 2.64 4.44
CA LEU A 185 6.62 1.80 3.58
C LEU A 185 5.53 1.07 4.40
N SER A 186 4.32 0.91 3.83
CA SER A 186 3.30 -0.01 4.37
C SER A 186 3.76 -1.46 4.24
N TYR A 187 3.53 -2.28 5.26
CA TYR A 187 3.94 -3.68 5.28
C TYR A 187 2.90 -4.56 6.00
N GLY A 188 1.67 -4.55 5.46
CA GLY A 188 0.50 -5.27 5.96
C GLY A 188 -0.67 -4.37 6.36
N GLU A 189 -0.44 -3.06 6.52
CA GLU A 189 -1.44 -2.09 6.97
C GLU A 189 -2.54 -1.86 5.93
N ASP A 190 -2.17 -1.76 4.66
CA ASP A 190 -3.06 -1.48 3.53
C ASP A 190 -3.42 -2.81 2.82
N LYS A 191 -4.72 -3.05 2.58
CA LYS A 191 -5.19 -4.38 2.16
C LYS A 191 -6.53 -4.42 1.43
N LEU A 192 -6.70 -5.51 0.68
CA LEU A 192 -8.00 -5.98 0.21
C LEU A 192 -8.63 -6.90 1.26
N ILE A 193 -9.83 -6.55 1.72
CA ILE A 193 -10.66 -7.36 2.62
C ILE A 193 -11.81 -7.99 1.83
N GLY A 194 -12.03 -9.28 2.07
CA GLY A 194 -13.07 -10.04 1.38
C GLY A 194 -13.35 -11.39 2.04
N PRO A 195 -14.26 -12.19 1.44
CA PRO A 195 -14.55 -13.53 1.94
C PRO A 195 -13.37 -14.48 1.68
N PRO A 196 -13.04 -15.41 2.61
CA PRO A 196 -11.90 -16.33 2.48
C PRO A 196 -11.83 -17.14 1.17
N LYS A 197 -12.98 -17.38 0.53
CA LYS A 197 -13.03 -18.06 -0.77
C LYS A 197 -12.23 -17.34 -1.85
N TRP A 198 -12.05 -16.02 -1.80
CA TRP A 198 -11.23 -15.28 -2.75
C TRP A 198 -9.76 -15.64 -2.63
N LYS A 199 -9.29 -15.94 -1.41
CA LYS A 199 -7.91 -16.40 -1.17
C LYS A 199 -7.71 -17.87 -1.54
N LEU A 200 -8.73 -18.70 -1.37
CA LEU A 200 -8.70 -20.13 -1.69
C LEU A 200 -8.86 -20.42 -3.19
N ASP A 201 -9.74 -19.67 -3.84
CA ASP A 201 -10.00 -19.72 -5.27
C ASP A 201 -10.27 -18.29 -5.78
N PRO A 202 -9.22 -17.59 -6.26
CA PRO A 202 -9.33 -16.24 -6.78
C PRO A 202 -10.35 -16.09 -7.91
N GLN A 203 -10.66 -17.17 -8.66
CA GLN A 203 -11.66 -17.11 -9.73
C GLN A 203 -13.07 -16.81 -9.20
N THR A 204 -13.32 -17.03 -7.91
CA THR A 204 -14.57 -16.64 -7.24
C THR A 204 -14.76 -15.13 -7.07
N MET A 205 -13.76 -14.32 -7.46
CA MET A 205 -13.87 -12.86 -7.52
C MET A 205 -14.56 -12.33 -8.80
N LYS A 206 -14.82 -13.18 -9.80
CA LYS A 206 -15.58 -12.75 -10.99
C LYS A 206 -16.99 -12.29 -10.59
N GLY A 207 -17.34 -11.07 -10.99
CA GLY A 207 -18.59 -10.42 -10.61
C GLY A 207 -18.63 -9.88 -9.18
N ALA A 208 -17.49 -9.90 -8.46
CA ALA A 208 -17.37 -9.21 -7.18
C ALA A 208 -17.41 -7.69 -7.39
N LEU A 209 -18.00 -6.98 -6.44
CA LEU A 209 -17.96 -5.52 -6.36
C LEU A 209 -17.21 -5.09 -5.10
N ILE A 210 -16.08 -4.40 -5.26
CA ILE A 210 -15.18 -3.99 -4.18
C ILE A 210 -15.28 -2.47 -4.00
N SER A 211 -15.55 -2.00 -2.78
CA SER A 211 -15.49 -0.56 -2.49
C SER A 211 -14.05 -0.11 -2.18
N THR A 212 -13.61 1.01 -2.77
CA THR A 212 -12.25 1.54 -2.63
C THR A 212 -12.16 2.99 -3.14
N VAL A 213 -11.10 3.71 -2.79
CA VAL A 213 -10.79 5.00 -3.40
C VAL A 213 -10.07 4.75 -4.73
N ILE A 214 -10.71 5.09 -5.84
CA ILE A 214 -10.18 4.76 -7.17
C ILE A 214 -8.90 5.55 -7.46
N GLY A 215 -7.84 4.84 -7.85
CA GLY A 215 -6.54 5.46 -8.17
C GLY A 215 -5.60 5.61 -6.97
N ASP A 216 -6.03 5.22 -5.76
CA ASP A 216 -5.16 5.14 -4.60
C ASP A 216 -4.36 3.82 -4.55
N GLY A 217 -3.54 3.67 -3.51
CA GLY A 217 -2.73 2.46 -3.36
C GLY A 217 -3.54 1.21 -3.00
N ASP A 218 -4.60 1.32 -2.20
CA ASP A 218 -5.42 0.16 -1.80
C ASP A 218 -6.15 -0.45 -3.00
N TRP A 219 -6.62 0.40 -3.90
CA TRP A 219 -7.12 0.02 -5.21
C TRP A 219 -6.03 -0.69 -6.02
N VAL A 220 -4.81 -0.16 -6.07
CA VAL A 220 -3.67 -0.80 -6.76
C VAL A 220 -3.37 -2.18 -6.17
N THR A 221 -3.44 -2.37 -4.86
CA THR A 221 -3.27 -3.68 -4.20
C THR A 221 -4.29 -4.70 -4.70
N SER A 222 -5.54 -4.26 -4.83
CA SER A 222 -6.65 -5.09 -5.34
C SER A 222 -6.48 -5.44 -6.82
N VAL A 223 -6.04 -4.46 -7.63
CA VAL A 223 -5.75 -4.64 -9.06
C VAL A 223 -4.56 -5.56 -9.28
N ASN A 224 -3.49 -5.40 -8.51
CA ASN A 224 -2.32 -6.28 -8.51
C ASN A 224 -2.73 -7.73 -8.22
N TYR A 225 -3.56 -7.96 -7.19
CA TYR A 225 -4.06 -9.29 -6.88
C TYR A 225 -4.92 -9.88 -8.01
N ALA A 226 -5.79 -9.07 -8.61
CA ALA A 226 -6.61 -9.50 -9.73
C ALA A 226 -5.75 -9.95 -10.92
N PHE A 227 -4.80 -9.12 -11.35
CA PHE A 227 -3.93 -9.44 -12.48
C PHE A 227 -2.96 -10.58 -12.18
N ALA A 228 -2.41 -10.65 -10.97
CA ALA A 228 -1.56 -11.76 -10.54
C ALA A 228 -2.28 -13.12 -10.60
N ASN A 229 -3.62 -13.13 -10.54
CA ASN A 229 -4.46 -14.31 -10.65
C ASN A 229 -5.21 -14.44 -11.98
N GLY A 230 -4.81 -13.67 -13.00
CA GLY A 230 -5.39 -13.74 -14.35
C GLY A 230 -6.86 -13.29 -14.43
N LEU A 231 -7.32 -12.48 -13.47
CA LEU A 231 -8.66 -11.93 -13.46
C LEU A 231 -8.74 -10.66 -14.32
N LYS A 232 -9.87 -10.48 -15.00
CA LYS A 232 -10.20 -9.20 -15.64
C LYS A 232 -10.57 -8.18 -14.57
N VAL A 233 -10.25 -6.92 -14.83
CA VAL A 233 -10.71 -5.77 -14.05
C VAL A 233 -11.65 -4.94 -14.91
N ASN A 234 -12.80 -4.57 -14.37
CA ASN A 234 -13.70 -3.61 -15.01
C ASN A 234 -13.14 -2.19 -14.79
N PRO A 235 -12.78 -1.46 -15.87
CA PRO A 235 -12.21 -0.11 -15.76
C PRO A 235 -13.24 0.97 -15.41
N ASP A 236 -14.53 0.73 -15.65
CA ASP A 236 -15.59 1.74 -15.47
C ASP A 236 -16.37 1.48 -14.18
N PRO A 237 -16.13 2.26 -13.10
CA PRO A 237 -16.82 2.10 -11.82
C PRO A 237 -18.34 2.38 -11.89
N GLY A 238 -18.83 2.98 -12.98
CA GLY A 238 -20.26 3.18 -13.21
C GLY A 238 -21.00 1.97 -13.80
N THR A 239 -20.29 0.87 -14.05
CA THR A 239 -20.82 -0.32 -14.71
C THR A 239 -20.53 -1.60 -13.93
N TYR A 240 -21.12 -2.70 -14.38
CA TYR A 240 -20.91 -4.02 -13.82
C TYR A 240 -20.66 -5.04 -14.93
N ASP A 241 -19.51 -5.71 -14.90
CA ASP A 241 -19.15 -6.84 -15.75
C ASP A 241 -19.11 -8.13 -14.91
N PRO A 242 -19.98 -9.12 -15.19
CA PRO A 242 -20.02 -10.37 -14.44
C PRO A 242 -18.76 -11.24 -14.61
N ASP A 243 -17.96 -11.02 -15.65
CA ASP A 243 -16.74 -11.78 -15.95
C ASP A 243 -15.47 -11.10 -15.44
N ALA A 244 -15.59 -9.98 -14.71
CA ALA A 244 -14.50 -9.18 -14.17
C ALA A 244 -14.64 -8.89 -12.67
N VAL A 245 -13.56 -8.45 -12.05
CA VAL A 245 -13.57 -7.78 -10.75
C VAL A 245 -14.04 -6.34 -10.96
N ASN A 246 -15.04 -5.90 -10.20
CA ASN A 246 -15.64 -4.58 -10.32
C ASN A 246 -15.29 -3.73 -9.11
N PHE A 247 -15.18 -2.42 -9.31
CA PHE A 247 -14.89 -1.46 -8.26
C PHE A 247 -16.02 -0.44 -8.12
N TYR A 248 -16.37 -0.13 -6.88
CA TYR A 248 -17.27 0.94 -6.49
C TYR A 248 -16.43 2.09 -5.91
N PRO A 249 -16.58 3.34 -6.40
CA PRO A 249 -15.85 4.47 -5.87
C PRO A 249 -16.45 4.82 -4.51
N SER A 250 -15.63 4.73 -3.46
CA SER A 250 -16.11 5.01 -2.11
C SER A 250 -16.59 6.44 -1.97
N ALA A 251 -17.59 6.65 -1.11
CA ALA A 251 -18.13 7.96 -0.88
C ALA A 251 -17.05 8.95 -0.42
N ASN A 252 -17.07 10.14 -1.02
CA ASN A 252 -16.15 11.25 -0.73
C ASN A 252 -14.67 10.97 -1.01
N ASP A 253 -14.31 9.89 -1.72
CA ASP A 253 -12.91 9.46 -1.86
C ASP A 253 -12.26 9.14 -0.51
N ASP A 254 -13.05 8.56 0.41
CA ASP A 254 -12.61 8.19 1.77
C ASP A 254 -12.53 6.66 1.93
N TYR A 255 -11.37 6.18 2.37
CA TYR A 255 -11.11 4.77 2.65
C TYR A 255 -11.93 4.23 3.83
N ILE A 256 -12.31 5.10 4.77
CA ILE A 256 -13.19 4.74 5.89
C ILE A 256 -14.61 4.50 5.38
N GLU A 257 -15.06 5.25 4.38
CA GLU A 257 -16.36 4.99 3.75
C GLU A 257 -16.35 3.63 3.03
N SER A 258 -15.21 3.21 2.45
CA SER A 258 -15.09 1.87 1.87
C SER A 258 -15.39 0.75 2.88
N ALA A 259 -14.88 0.87 4.10
CA ALA A 259 -15.17 -0.05 5.20
C ALA A 259 -16.66 0.00 5.61
N LYS A 260 -17.23 1.20 5.78
CA LYS A 260 -18.63 1.40 6.16
C LYS A 260 -19.60 0.85 5.11
N GLU A 261 -19.29 1.03 3.83
CA GLU A 261 -20.09 0.56 2.71
C GLU A 261 -20.15 -0.97 2.65
N LEU A 262 -19.02 -1.65 2.86
CA LEU A 262 -18.98 -3.10 3.02
C LEU A 262 -19.85 -3.54 4.21
N ILE A 263 -19.63 -2.94 5.39
CA ILE A 263 -20.40 -3.28 6.60
C ILE A 263 -21.90 -3.09 6.37
N LYS A 264 -22.31 -1.95 5.81
CA LYS A 264 -23.70 -1.64 5.48
C LYS A 264 -24.28 -2.64 4.48
N SER A 265 -23.56 -2.98 3.43
CA SER A 265 -24.02 -3.95 2.43
C SER A 265 -24.25 -5.34 3.04
N GLN A 266 -23.33 -5.77 3.91
CA GLN A 266 -23.38 -7.10 4.52
C GLN A 266 -24.38 -7.21 5.67
N ARG A 267 -24.51 -6.17 6.52
CA ARG A 267 -25.42 -6.17 7.68
C ARG A 267 -26.85 -5.80 7.31
N GLU A 268 -27.03 -4.83 6.41
CA GLU A 268 -28.34 -4.25 6.11
C GLU A 268 -28.88 -4.68 4.73
N GLY A 269 -28.08 -5.40 3.94
CA GLY A 269 -28.46 -5.80 2.60
C GLY A 269 -28.46 -4.65 1.59
N TRP A 270 -27.74 -3.56 1.88
CA TRP A 270 -27.60 -2.43 0.97
C TRP A 270 -26.98 -2.86 -0.37
N THR A 271 -27.50 -2.30 -1.46
CA THR A 271 -27.06 -2.59 -2.83
C THR A 271 -26.91 -1.30 -3.62
N VAL A 272 -26.07 -1.36 -4.66
CA VAL A 272 -25.79 -0.30 -5.61
C VAL A 272 -26.35 -0.67 -6.99
N PRO A 273 -27.12 0.20 -7.65
CA PRO A 273 -27.56 -0.02 -9.02
C PRO A 273 -26.43 0.26 -10.02
N LEU A 274 -26.04 -0.73 -10.81
CA LEU A 274 -25.00 -0.61 -11.83
C LEU A 274 -25.50 -1.09 -13.21
N LYS A 275 -25.08 -0.40 -14.27
CA LYS A 275 -25.42 -0.80 -15.64
C LYS A 275 -24.59 -2.02 -16.04
N GLU A 276 -25.23 -3.07 -16.51
CA GLU A 276 -24.54 -4.28 -16.95
C GLU A 276 -23.83 -4.05 -18.28
N VAL A 277 -22.57 -4.48 -18.33
CA VAL A 277 -21.72 -4.52 -19.52
C VAL A 277 -21.36 -5.97 -19.79
N LYS A 278 -21.29 -6.33 -21.07
CA LYS A 278 -20.77 -7.61 -21.54
C LYS A 278 -19.93 -7.37 -22.80
N ASP A 279 -18.73 -7.94 -22.83
CA ASP A 279 -17.78 -7.78 -23.94
C ASP A 279 -17.56 -6.30 -24.33
N GLY A 280 -17.48 -5.43 -23.32
CA GLY A 280 -17.29 -3.98 -23.49
C GLY A 280 -18.51 -3.20 -24.00
N LYS A 281 -19.71 -3.81 -24.03
CA LYS A 281 -20.95 -3.17 -24.47
C LYS A 281 -22.03 -3.19 -23.40
N LEU A 282 -22.73 -2.08 -23.24
CA LEU A 282 -23.92 -2.00 -22.38
C LEU A 282 -25.00 -2.98 -22.86
N THR A 283 -25.59 -3.74 -21.94
CA THR A 283 -26.68 -4.68 -22.26
C THR A 283 -28.05 -4.02 -22.16
N GLY A 284 -28.13 -2.81 -21.58
CA GLY A 284 -29.37 -2.10 -21.27
C GLY A 284 -30.01 -2.51 -19.95
N LYS A 285 -29.46 -3.50 -19.23
CA LYS A 285 -29.92 -3.90 -17.90
C LYS A 285 -29.24 -3.08 -16.80
N THR A 286 -29.96 -2.85 -15.71
CA THR A 286 -29.40 -2.35 -14.45
C THR A 286 -29.55 -3.43 -13.39
N LEU A 287 -28.45 -3.74 -12.70
CA LEU A 287 -28.39 -4.76 -11.66
C LEU A 287 -28.10 -4.11 -10.31
N ASN A 288 -28.83 -4.52 -9.27
CA ASN A 288 -28.53 -4.13 -7.90
C ASN A 288 -27.50 -5.11 -7.32
N ARG A 289 -26.31 -4.61 -6.98
CA ARG A 289 -25.18 -5.41 -6.51
C ARG A 289 -24.83 -5.05 -5.08
N LYS A 290 -24.50 -6.06 -4.27
CA LYS A 290 -23.92 -5.85 -2.94
C LYS A 290 -22.44 -5.48 -3.08
N ILE A 291 -21.89 -4.82 -2.07
CA ILE A 291 -20.44 -4.67 -1.90
C ILE A 291 -19.93 -5.95 -1.26
N ASP A 292 -19.10 -6.71 -1.99
CA ASP A 292 -18.60 -8.03 -1.59
C ASP A 292 -17.26 -7.96 -0.84
N GLY A 293 -16.54 -6.85 -0.94
CA GLY A 293 -15.28 -6.59 -0.26
C GLY A 293 -14.95 -5.10 -0.25
N CYS A 294 -13.87 -4.72 0.42
CA CYS A 294 -13.34 -3.36 0.35
C CYS A 294 -11.82 -3.36 0.37
N ALA A 295 -11.20 -2.32 -0.17
CA ALA A 295 -9.79 -2.04 0.03
C ALA A 295 -9.65 -0.82 0.95
N THR A 296 -8.85 -0.95 2.00
CA THR A 296 -8.78 0.02 3.11
C THR A 296 -7.54 -0.26 3.96
N TRP A 297 -7.16 0.71 4.78
CA TRP A 297 -6.13 0.57 5.80
C TRP A 297 -6.65 0.92 7.19
N THR A 298 -5.78 0.84 8.19
CA THR A 298 -6.12 1.11 9.59
C THR A 298 -6.55 2.58 9.82
N PRO A 299 -7.71 2.85 10.46
CA PRO A 299 -8.58 1.94 11.23
C PRO A 299 -9.74 1.25 10.45
N GLY A 300 -9.90 1.50 9.15
CA GLY A 300 -10.96 0.92 8.34
C GLY A 300 -10.97 -0.62 8.38
N ASP A 301 -9.79 -1.25 8.36
CA ASP A 301 -9.66 -2.70 8.49
C ASP A 301 -10.19 -3.22 9.83
N LYS A 302 -9.84 -2.55 10.93
CA LYS A 302 -10.35 -2.84 12.27
C LYS A 302 -11.86 -2.72 12.34
N MET A 303 -12.44 -1.67 11.73
CA MET A 303 -13.91 -1.51 11.69
C MET A 303 -14.58 -2.72 11.04
N VAL A 304 -14.05 -3.21 9.92
CA VAL A 304 -14.59 -4.37 9.22
C VAL A 304 -14.49 -5.63 10.08
N PHE A 305 -13.33 -5.91 10.67
CA PHE A 305 -13.12 -7.13 11.45
C PHE A 305 -13.86 -7.13 12.81
N ASP A 306 -14.08 -5.96 13.40
CA ASP A 306 -14.91 -5.82 14.60
C ASP A 306 -16.39 -6.12 14.30
N GLU A 307 -16.91 -5.61 13.17
CA GLU A 307 -18.34 -5.70 12.83
C GLU A 307 -18.73 -6.98 12.07
N LEU A 308 -17.90 -7.46 11.14
CA LEU A 308 -18.23 -8.57 10.26
C LEU A 308 -17.56 -9.88 10.71
N SER A 309 -18.18 -11.01 10.36
CA SER A 309 -17.60 -12.35 10.46
C SER A 309 -17.58 -12.97 9.08
N GLY A 310 -16.66 -13.89 8.80
CA GLY A 310 -16.56 -14.48 7.46
C GLY A 310 -15.71 -13.68 6.48
N PHE A 311 -14.92 -12.72 6.96
CA PHE A 311 -14.03 -11.86 6.19
C PHE A 311 -12.60 -11.95 6.71
N THR A 312 -11.63 -11.74 5.82
CA THR A 312 -10.18 -11.78 6.11
C THR A 312 -9.43 -10.83 5.16
N ASP A 313 -8.17 -10.53 5.46
CA ASP A 313 -7.25 -9.94 4.49
C ASP A 313 -6.93 -10.95 3.37
N ILE A 314 -7.39 -10.64 2.17
CA ILE A 314 -7.15 -11.45 0.97
C ILE A 314 -5.70 -11.30 0.54
N VAL A 315 -5.26 -10.06 0.45
CA VAL A 315 -3.88 -9.66 0.16
C VAL A 315 -3.61 -8.28 0.78
N SER A 316 -2.36 -8.00 1.11
CA SER A 316 -1.91 -6.74 1.67
C SER A 316 -0.56 -6.32 1.11
N THR A 317 -0.08 -5.16 1.53
CA THR A 317 1.30 -4.72 1.32
C THR A 317 2.35 -5.58 2.01
N LYS A 318 1.99 -6.59 2.82
CA LYS A 318 2.93 -7.64 3.25
C LYS A 318 3.29 -8.57 2.09
N GLU A 319 2.32 -8.87 1.23
CA GLU A 319 2.52 -9.69 0.03
C GLU A 319 3.06 -8.88 -1.15
N PHE A 320 2.66 -7.61 -1.26
CA PHE A 320 3.21 -6.63 -2.20
C PHE A 320 4.14 -5.63 -1.48
N ASN A 321 5.19 -6.17 -0.87
CA ASN A 321 6.11 -5.51 0.06
C ASN A 321 6.93 -4.33 -0.47
N ASN A 322 6.84 -4.01 -1.76
CA ASN A 322 7.51 -2.84 -2.33
C ASN A 322 6.55 -1.77 -2.85
N GLN A 323 5.23 -1.94 -2.74
CA GLN A 323 4.26 -1.07 -3.42
C GLN A 323 4.15 0.34 -2.81
N MET A 324 3.81 0.45 -1.52
CA MET A 324 3.42 1.74 -0.92
C MET A 324 4.53 2.35 -0.08
N ALA A 325 5.55 2.91 -0.71
CA ALA A 325 6.57 3.67 0.01
C ALA A 325 6.04 5.05 0.41
N THR A 326 6.29 5.49 1.64
CA THR A 326 6.10 6.89 2.03
C THR A 326 7.03 7.77 1.22
N THR A 327 6.44 8.60 0.36
CA THR A 327 7.15 9.34 -0.68
C THR A 327 7.03 10.83 -0.45
N VAL A 328 8.16 11.53 -0.41
CA VAL A 328 8.23 12.98 -0.26
C VAL A 328 8.24 13.62 -1.64
N ILE A 329 7.19 14.37 -1.99
CA ILE A 329 7.02 15.05 -3.28
C ILE A 329 7.14 16.56 -3.06
N ALA A 330 8.16 17.19 -3.61
CA ALA A 330 8.48 18.60 -3.41
C ALA A 330 8.27 19.45 -4.67
N VAL A 331 8.05 20.75 -4.47
CA VAL A 331 8.13 21.76 -5.54
C VAL A 331 9.58 21.89 -5.98
N LYS A 332 9.87 21.44 -7.20
CA LYS A 332 11.22 21.31 -7.76
C LYS A 332 12.01 22.62 -7.70
N GLU A 333 11.43 23.70 -8.20
CA GLU A 333 12.12 24.98 -8.37
C GLU A 333 12.51 25.63 -7.04
N TRP A 334 11.82 25.26 -5.96
CA TRP A 334 12.17 25.69 -4.61
C TRP A 334 13.19 24.74 -3.98
N ALA A 335 13.00 23.43 -4.15
CA ALA A 335 13.91 22.40 -3.62
C ALA A 335 15.33 22.54 -4.19
N GLU A 336 15.47 22.84 -5.48
CA GLU A 336 16.78 23.04 -6.14
C GLU A 336 17.53 24.27 -5.61
N LYS A 337 16.83 25.28 -5.11
CA LYS A 337 17.43 26.44 -4.44
C LYS A 337 17.70 26.22 -2.95
N ASN A 338 17.10 25.18 -2.37
CA ASN A 338 17.22 24.85 -0.95
C ASN A 338 17.66 23.39 -0.73
N PRO A 339 18.68 22.88 -1.45
CA PRO A 339 18.97 21.44 -1.48
C PRO A 339 19.43 20.91 -0.12
N GLN A 340 20.06 21.78 0.69
CA GLN A 340 20.48 21.42 2.03
C GLN A 340 19.30 21.17 2.97
N ILE A 341 18.21 21.94 2.85
CA ILE A 341 17.01 21.74 3.69
C ILE A 341 16.39 20.37 3.38
N VAL A 342 16.21 20.07 2.09
CA VAL A 342 15.64 18.78 1.64
C VAL A 342 16.51 17.60 2.10
N SER A 343 17.82 17.68 1.88
CA SER A 343 18.75 16.61 2.25
C SER A 343 18.88 16.46 3.76
N ASN A 344 18.80 17.56 4.53
CA ASN A 344 18.81 17.53 6.00
C ASN A 344 17.55 16.87 6.57
N ILE A 345 16.38 17.12 5.98
CA ILE A 345 15.12 16.46 6.34
C ILE A 345 15.23 14.95 6.14
N LEU A 346 15.69 14.52 4.96
CA LEU A 346 15.89 13.10 4.66
C LEU A 346 16.96 12.47 5.56
N ARG A 347 18.10 13.14 5.78
CA ARG A 347 19.16 12.68 6.69
C ARG A 347 18.62 12.44 8.10
N ALA A 348 17.87 13.40 8.64
CA ALA A 348 17.28 13.30 9.97
C ALA A 348 16.30 12.13 10.05
N SER A 349 15.45 11.95 9.02
CA SER A 349 14.54 10.81 8.92
C SER A 349 15.29 9.48 8.93
N TYR A 350 16.30 9.30 8.08
CA TYR A 350 17.05 8.04 7.99
C TYR A 350 17.82 7.70 9.27
N THR A 351 18.37 8.73 9.94
CA THR A 351 19.04 8.56 11.23
C THR A 351 18.04 8.12 12.31
N ALA A 352 16.85 8.74 12.36
CA ALA A 352 15.79 8.36 13.29
C ALA A 352 15.29 6.94 13.03
N SER A 353 15.16 6.56 11.76
CA SER A 353 14.77 5.21 11.37
C SER A 353 15.75 4.18 11.89
N ASN A 354 17.06 4.38 11.79
CA ASN A 354 18.04 3.45 12.41
C ASN A 354 17.79 3.27 13.91
N GLN A 355 17.52 4.36 14.63
CA GLN A 355 17.22 4.30 16.06
C GLN A 355 15.89 3.57 16.34
N MET A 356 14.85 3.80 15.53
CA MET A 356 13.57 3.08 15.64
C MET A 356 13.72 1.59 15.31
N LYS A 357 14.62 1.25 14.40
CA LYS A 357 14.93 -0.14 14.09
C LYS A 357 15.64 -0.80 15.27
N GLN A 358 16.58 -0.15 15.93
CA GLN A 358 17.36 -0.79 16.99
C GLN A 358 16.73 -0.72 18.40
N TYR A 359 15.94 0.31 18.68
CA TYR A 359 15.53 0.65 20.04
C TYR A 359 14.02 0.83 20.21
N ASP A 360 13.44 0.06 21.13
CA ASP A 360 12.01 0.13 21.47
C ASP A 360 11.61 1.48 22.09
N SER A 361 12.52 2.12 22.82
CA SER A 361 12.36 3.49 23.34
C SER A 361 12.07 4.49 22.21
N TRP A 362 12.78 4.39 21.09
CA TRP A 362 12.57 5.21 19.91
C TRP A 362 11.25 4.89 19.20
N ARG A 363 10.84 3.62 19.14
CA ARG A 363 9.51 3.24 18.61
C ARG A 363 8.36 3.81 19.44
N LYS A 364 8.46 3.72 20.77
CA LYS A 364 7.48 4.33 21.70
C LYS A 364 7.45 5.85 21.52
N ARG A 365 8.61 6.49 21.48
CA ARG A 365 8.70 7.94 21.25
C ARG A 365 8.13 8.35 19.89
N ALA A 366 8.36 7.55 18.86
CA ALA A 366 7.78 7.80 17.54
C ALA A 366 6.25 7.75 17.59
N ALA A 367 5.67 6.75 18.26
CA ALA A 367 4.23 6.67 18.42
C ALA A 367 3.63 7.86 19.21
N GLU A 368 4.33 8.37 20.23
CA GLU A 368 3.93 9.62 20.90
C GLU A 368 3.98 10.83 19.96
N CYS A 369 5.06 10.98 19.18
CA CYS A 369 5.20 12.05 18.21
C CYS A 369 4.12 11.98 17.12
N VAL A 370 3.78 10.76 16.66
CA VAL A 370 2.71 10.49 15.70
C VAL A 370 1.35 10.87 16.27
N ALA A 371 1.00 10.39 17.46
CA ALA A 371 -0.27 10.73 18.12
C ALA A 371 -0.44 12.25 18.27
N ASN A 372 0.63 12.96 18.65
CA ASN A 372 0.63 14.41 18.78
C ASN A 372 0.54 15.13 17.42
N THR A 373 1.17 14.60 16.38
CA THR A 373 1.17 15.20 15.03
C THR A 373 -0.20 15.07 14.39
N TYR A 374 -0.82 13.90 14.52
CA TYR A 374 -2.10 13.62 13.89
C TYR A 374 -3.29 14.02 14.76
N GLN A 375 -3.12 14.17 16.08
CA GLN A 375 -4.21 14.43 17.03
C GLN A 375 -5.34 13.40 16.91
N MET A 376 -4.96 12.13 16.76
CA MET A 376 -5.86 11.00 16.57
C MET A 376 -5.26 9.81 17.29
N GLU A 377 -6.11 9.07 18.01
CA GLU A 377 -5.73 7.91 18.82
C GLU A 377 -4.59 8.21 19.82
N ASP A 378 -4.22 7.23 20.64
CA ASP A 378 -3.12 7.38 21.60
C ASP A 378 -1.81 6.75 21.10
N ALA A 379 -0.72 7.01 21.80
CA ALA A 379 0.59 6.44 21.44
C ALA A 379 0.61 4.91 21.50
N THR A 380 -0.20 4.28 22.35
CA THR A 380 -0.28 2.82 22.46
C THR A 380 -0.89 2.24 21.19
N TYR A 381 -1.94 2.87 20.68
CA TYR A 381 -2.56 2.52 19.41
C TYR A 381 -1.56 2.58 18.27
N TRP A 382 -0.90 3.72 18.08
CA TRP A 382 0.05 3.90 16.97
C TRP A 382 1.24 2.94 17.06
N TYR A 383 1.78 2.72 18.27
CA TYR A 383 2.86 1.74 18.48
C TYR A 383 2.43 0.33 18.07
N ASN A 384 1.23 -0.08 18.47
CA ASN A 384 0.69 -1.40 18.14
C ASN A 384 0.41 -1.55 16.64
N MET A 385 -0.14 -0.52 16.00
CA MET A 385 -0.43 -0.53 14.56
C MET A 385 0.84 -0.46 13.72
N PHE A 386 1.88 0.23 14.19
CA PHE A 386 3.19 0.21 13.54
C PHE A 386 3.77 -1.21 13.50
N LYS A 387 3.69 -1.95 14.61
CA LYS A 387 4.14 -3.35 14.70
C LYS A 387 3.26 -4.34 13.95
N GLY A 388 2.00 -4.01 13.71
CA GLY A 388 1.01 -4.93 13.20
C GLY A 388 0.49 -5.92 14.26
N GLN A 389 -0.69 -6.46 14.00
CA GLN A 389 -1.46 -7.28 14.94
C GLN A 389 -2.21 -8.39 14.20
N LYS A 390 -2.29 -9.57 14.83
CA LYS A 390 -3.04 -10.71 14.29
C LYS A 390 -4.30 -10.92 15.10
N GLY A 391 -5.43 -10.93 14.42
CA GLY A 391 -6.71 -11.31 14.99
C GLY A 391 -7.23 -12.64 14.48
N GLU A 392 -8.22 -13.14 15.20
CA GLU A 392 -8.99 -14.31 14.82
C GLU A 392 -10.45 -14.11 15.24
N LYS A 393 -11.38 -14.42 14.34
CA LYS A 393 -12.81 -14.41 14.62
C LYS A 393 -13.46 -15.60 13.92
N ASN A 394 -14.11 -16.46 14.70
CA ASN A 394 -14.78 -17.67 14.22
C ASN A 394 -13.88 -18.58 13.37
N GLY A 395 -12.62 -18.77 13.78
CA GLY A 395 -11.65 -19.62 13.07
C GLY A 395 -11.06 -18.99 11.80
N ILE A 396 -11.38 -17.74 11.50
CA ILE A 396 -10.79 -16.98 10.40
C ILE A 396 -9.79 -15.99 11.00
N THR A 397 -8.53 -16.13 10.60
CA THR A 397 -7.47 -15.20 11.01
C THR A 397 -7.46 -13.97 10.12
N TYR A 398 -7.06 -12.85 10.67
CA TYR A 398 -6.81 -11.62 9.91
C TYR A 398 -5.65 -10.83 10.49
N ASN A 399 -5.11 -9.91 9.68
CA ASN A 399 -3.98 -9.07 9.99
C ASN A 399 -4.39 -7.58 9.99
N MET A 400 -3.86 -6.78 10.92
CA MET A 400 -4.11 -5.32 11.04
C MET A 400 -2.82 -4.56 11.29
N GLY A 401 -2.67 -3.36 10.73
CA GLY A 401 -1.43 -2.58 10.82
C GLY A 401 -0.22 -3.28 10.17
N GLY A 402 0.96 -2.74 10.43
CA GLY A 402 2.24 -3.20 9.89
C GLY A 402 2.86 -2.15 8.99
N SER A 403 3.94 -1.54 9.46
CA SER A 403 4.67 -0.47 8.77
C SER A 403 6.17 -0.65 8.94
N ARG A 404 6.93 -0.16 7.96
CA ARG A 404 8.41 -0.12 7.98
C ARG A 404 8.88 1.32 7.82
N VAL A 405 10.02 1.63 8.44
CA VAL A 405 10.73 2.89 8.24
C VAL A 405 12.01 2.62 7.44
N PHE A 406 12.38 3.54 6.56
CA PHE A 406 13.60 3.41 5.76
C PHE A 406 14.76 4.03 6.51
N ASN A 407 15.85 3.29 6.65
CA ASN A 407 17.17 3.89 6.81
C ASN A 407 17.75 4.32 5.45
N LEU A 408 18.97 4.84 5.43
CA LEU A 408 19.56 5.32 4.17
C LEU A 408 19.85 4.17 3.20
N SER A 409 20.29 3.01 3.70
CA SER A 409 20.55 1.84 2.87
C SER A 409 19.26 1.29 2.23
N ASP A 410 18.16 1.19 3.00
CA ASP A 410 16.83 0.86 2.49
C ASP A 410 16.41 1.83 1.37
N ALA A 411 16.50 3.14 1.61
CA ALA A 411 16.10 4.15 0.63
C ALA A 411 16.96 4.10 -0.65
N GLN A 412 18.26 3.86 -0.52
CA GLN A 412 19.17 3.72 -1.65
C GLN A 412 18.88 2.46 -2.46
N GLN A 413 18.68 1.32 -1.80
CA GLN A 413 18.32 0.04 -2.44
C GLN A 413 16.95 0.12 -3.11
N TYR A 414 15.94 0.68 -2.44
CA TYR A 414 14.60 0.85 -2.99
C TYR A 414 14.59 1.67 -4.29
N ASN A 415 15.51 2.62 -4.41
CA ASN A 415 15.72 3.44 -5.61
C ASN A 415 16.77 2.87 -6.59
N GLY A 416 17.21 1.62 -6.39
CA GLY A 416 18.16 0.92 -7.27
C GLY A 416 19.58 1.49 -7.28
N LEU A 417 19.97 2.24 -6.25
CA LEU A 417 21.29 2.89 -6.18
C LEU A 417 22.41 1.94 -5.74
N THR A 418 22.09 0.81 -5.13
CA THR A 418 23.06 -0.14 -4.57
C THR A 418 23.09 -1.47 -5.31
N ASP A 419 21.95 -1.99 -5.75
CA ASP A 419 21.83 -3.29 -6.43
C ASP A 419 21.40 -3.19 -7.91
N GLY A 420 21.11 -1.99 -8.40
CA GLY A 420 20.62 -1.74 -9.77
C GLY A 420 19.15 -2.09 -10.02
N VAL A 421 18.44 -2.64 -9.03
CA VAL A 421 17.02 -2.99 -9.12
C VAL A 421 16.20 -1.84 -8.54
N ASN A 422 15.65 -1.01 -9.42
CA ASN A 422 14.86 0.16 -9.01
C ASN A 422 13.41 -0.24 -8.69
N ARG A 423 13.17 -0.60 -7.42
CA ARG A 423 11.85 -1.01 -6.90
C ARG A 423 10.82 0.11 -7.03
N TYR A 424 11.22 1.34 -6.72
CA TYR A 424 10.32 2.48 -6.84
C TYR A 424 9.89 2.74 -8.28
N LYS A 425 10.82 2.64 -9.24
CA LYS A 425 10.49 2.77 -10.67
C LYS A 425 9.54 1.67 -11.13
N ALA A 426 9.75 0.43 -10.72
CA ALA A 426 8.87 -0.69 -11.07
C ALA A 426 7.42 -0.44 -10.61
N VAL A 427 7.24 0.08 -9.39
CA VAL A 427 5.93 0.51 -8.87
C VAL A 427 5.37 1.66 -9.70
N TYR A 428 6.15 2.72 -9.90
CA TYR A 428 5.75 3.92 -10.63
C TYR A 428 5.28 3.60 -12.06
N ASP A 429 6.06 2.79 -12.78
CA ASP A 429 5.76 2.35 -14.14
C ASP A 429 4.51 1.47 -14.18
N GLN A 430 4.33 0.57 -13.20
CA GLN A 430 3.15 -0.29 -13.13
C GLN A 430 1.87 0.52 -12.91
N VAL A 431 1.87 1.46 -11.99
CA VAL A 431 0.69 2.31 -11.74
C VAL A 431 0.46 3.25 -12.92
N SER A 432 1.50 3.79 -13.53
CA SER A 432 1.38 4.59 -14.77
C SER A 432 0.72 3.77 -15.89
N PHE A 433 1.07 2.49 -16.02
CA PHE A 433 0.41 1.58 -16.95
C PHE A 433 -1.07 1.39 -16.59
N TYR A 434 -1.44 1.20 -15.33
CA TYR A 434 -2.85 1.10 -14.92
C TYR A 434 -3.63 2.37 -15.22
N LEU A 435 -3.08 3.54 -14.92
CA LEU A 435 -3.74 4.83 -15.24
C LEU A 435 -3.96 4.99 -16.75
N LYS A 436 -2.97 4.58 -17.55
CA LYS A 436 -3.08 4.64 -19.02
C LYS A 436 -4.12 3.66 -19.56
N GLU A 437 -4.01 2.38 -19.22
CA GLU A 437 -4.78 1.31 -19.85
C GLU A 437 -6.18 1.15 -19.27
N LEU A 438 -6.33 1.27 -17.95
CA LEU A 438 -7.65 1.20 -17.30
C LEU A 438 -8.39 2.53 -17.38
N ASN A 439 -7.67 3.65 -17.52
CA ASN A 439 -8.24 5.00 -17.49
C ASN A 439 -9.31 5.18 -16.39
N PRO A 440 -8.95 4.87 -15.13
CA PRO A 440 -9.93 4.79 -14.06
C PRO A 440 -10.65 6.13 -13.88
N ALA A 441 -11.97 6.08 -13.80
CA ALA A 441 -12.84 7.26 -13.66
C ALA A 441 -12.59 8.38 -14.70
N GLY A 442 -12.03 8.05 -15.87
CA GLY A 442 -11.71 9.05 -16.89
C GLY A 442 -10.52 9.96 -16.54
N PHE A 443 -9.54 9.44 -15.81
CA PHE A 443 -8.32 10.16 -15.46
C PHE A 443 -7.63 10.84 -16.66
N ASN A 444 -7.48 10.13 -17.78
CA ASN A 444 -6.79 10.60 -18.98
C ASN A 444 -7.52 11.76 -19.70
N GLN A 445 -8.75 12.07 -19.31
CA GLN A 445 -9.48 13.24 -19.82
C GLN A 445 -9.11 14.52 -19.05
N ASN A 446 -8.55 14.38 -17.85
CA ASN A 446 -8.23 15.49 -16.95
C ASN A 446 -6.74 15.84 -16.91
N VAL A 447 -5.89 15.06 -17.60
CA VAL A 447 -4.45 15.31 -17.70
C VAL A 447 -4.00 15.21 -19.15
N SER A 448 -3.09 16.08 -19.56
CA SER A 448 -2.48 16.04 -20.90
C SER A 448 -1.55 14.84 -21.09
N ARG A 449 -0.88 14.40 -20.02
CA ARG A 449 0.00 13.23 -20.00
C ARG A 449 0.21 12.70 -18.58
N ILE A 450 0.61 11.44 -18.49
CA ILE A 450 1.24 10.90 -17.27
C ILE A 450 2.70 11.33 -17.28
N VAL A 451 3.16 11.96 -16.20
CA VAL A 451 4.56 12.40 -16.06
C VAL A 451 5.45 11.14 -15.94
N PRO A 452 6.50 10.98 -16.77
CA PRO A 452 7.36 9.81 -16.69
C PRO A 452 8.26 9.87 -15.46
N TYR A 453 8.69 8.70 -14.98
CA TYR A 453 9.53 8.54 -13.79
C TYR A 453 10.77 9.45 -13.81
N GLU A 454 11.44 9.56 -14.96
CA GLU A 454 12.67 10.32 -15.14
C GLU A 454 12.48 11.83 -14.92
N GLU A 455 11.27 12.34 -15.14
CA GLU A 455 10.90 13.73 -14.84
C GLU A 455 10.38 13.89 -13.42
N ALA A 456 9.65 12.88 -12.93
CA ALA A 456 8.99 12.87 -11.64
C ALA A 456 9.92 12.62 -10.45
N VAL A 457 11.12 12.07 -10.65
CA VAL A 457 11.99 11.64 -9.54
C VAL A 457 13.37 12.28 -9.61
N ASN A 458 13.81 12.87 -8.49
CA ASN A 458 15.11 13.51 -8.35
C ASN A 458 15.89 12.93 -7.15
N LEU A 459 16.75 11.96 -7.43
CA LEU A 459 17.56 11.27 -6.43
C LEU A 459 18.82 12.05 -6.01
N SER A 460 19.05 13.28 -6.49
CA SER A 460 20.25 14.05 -6.13
C SER A 460 20.33 14.34 -4.63
N TYR A 461 19.20 14.61 -3.98
CA TYR A 461 19.11 14.84 -2.54
C TYR A 461 19.52 13.61 -1.74
N LEU A 462 18.95 12.45 -2.08
CA LEU A 462 19.29 11.15 -1.49
C LEU A 462 20.77 10.82 -1.67
N LYS A 463 21.32 10.99 -2.87
CA LYS A 463 22.74 10.76 -3.20
C LYS A 463 23.71 11.72 -2.49
N SER A 464 23.22 12.86 -2.00
CA SER A 464 24.05 13.84 -1.30
C SER A 464 24.37 13.42 0.14
N ILE A 465 23.58 12.51 0.72
CA ILE A 465 23.73 12.05 2.10
C ILE A 465 24.80 10.95 2.15
N LYS A 466 25.89 11.21 2.88
CA LYS A 466 27.05 10.29 3.00
C LYS A 466 27.63 10.21 4.41
N ASP A 467 27.14 11.06 5.30
CA ASP A 467 27.75 11.41 6.60
C ASP A 467 26.94 10.87 7.79
N ILE A 468 26.19 9.79 7.57
CA ILE A 468 25.46 9.07 8.62
C ILE A 468 25.73 7.58 8.50
N ASP A 469 25.50 6.86 9.59
CA ASP A 469 25.34 5.41 9.52
C ASP A 469 24.19 5.08 8.58
N THR A 470 24.47 4.31 7.53
CA THR A 470 23.46 3.98 6.52
C THR A 470 22.45 2.95 7.03
N GLY A 471 22.83 2.18 8.06
CA GLY A 471 22.22 0.90 8.40
C GLY A 471 22.40 -0.12 7.28
N GLU A 472 21.77 -1.29 7.42
CA GLU A 472 21.69 -2.29 6.35
C GLU A 472 20.35 -2.14 5.62
N ALA A 473 20.29 -2.57 4.35
CA ALA A 473 19.04 -2.64 3.63
C ALA A 473 18.32 -3.95 3.95
N TYR A 474 17.00 -3.94 3.86
CA TYR A 474 16.21 -5.16 3.87
C TYR A 474 16.64 -6.15 2.79
N THR A 475 16.61 -7.42 3.13
CA THR A 475 16.85 -8.52 2.19
C THR A 475 15.84 -9.62 2.44
N THR A 476 15.33 -10.21 1.37
CA THR A 476 14.48 -11.38 1.46
C THR A 476 15.34 -12.64 1.55
N ASP A 477 15.01 -13.52 2.51
CA ASP A 477 15.58 -14.86 2.57
C ASP A 477 14.77 -15.84 1.70
N TYR A 478 15.39 -16.34 0.62
CA TYR A 478 14.80 -17.34 -0.27
C TYR A 478 15.27 -18.77 0.02
N THR A 479 16.01 -19.01 1.11
CA THR A 479 16.56 -20.33 1.45
C THR A 479 15.45 -21.31 1.84
N GLU A 480 14.40 -20.83 2.51
CA GLU A 480 13.26 -21.66 2.88
C GLU A 480 12.38 -22.02 1.69
N LYS A 481 11.71 -23.18 1.76
CA LYS A 481 10.78 -23.62 0.73
C LYS A 481 9.39 -23.03 1.00
N ALA A 482 8.87 -22.26 0.06
CA ALA A 482 7.52 -21.73 0.12
C ALA A 482 6.50 -22.85 -0.17
N THR A 483 5.37 -22.84 0.54
CA THR A 483 4.38 -23.94 0.51
C THR A 483 2.96 -23.48 0.23
N LYS A 484 2.69 -22.18 0.34
CA LYS A 484 1.38 -21.59 0.05
C LYS A 484 1.43 -20.88 -1.29
N VAL A 485 0.33 -20.92 -2.02
CA VAL A 485 0.16 -20.13 -3.24
C VAL A 485 -0.40 -18.78 -2.83
N LEU A 486 0.34 -17.71 -3.13
CA LEU A 486 -0.13 -16.33 -2.98
C LEU A 486 -1.00 -15.94 -4.19
N ALA A 487 -0.44 -16.17 -5.38
CA ALA A 487 -1.10 -15.90 -6.64
C ALA A 487 -0.60 -16.88 -7.71
N SER A 488 -1.46 -17.23 -8.65
CA SER A 488 -1.07 -18.06 -9.79
C SER A 488 -1.60 -17.45 -11.07
N GLY A 489 -0.71 -16.81 -11.82
CA GLY A 489 -1.04 -16.11 -13.06
C GLY A 489 -0.73 -16.97 -14.28
N GLU A 490 -1.68 -17.04 -15.20
CA GLU A 490 -1.44 -17.62 -16.53
C GLU A 490 -0.95 -16.54 -17.50
N TRP A 491 0.36 -16.46 -17.70
CA TRP A 491 0.93 -15.44 -18.57
C TRP A 491 1.07 -15.96 -19.99
N ARG A 492 0.46 -15.23 -20.92
CA ARG A 492 0.56 -15.51 -22.35
C ARG A 492 1.85 -14.93 -22.90
N ILE A 493 2.93 -15.67 -22.72
CA ILE A 493 4.23 -15.33 -23.28
C ILE A 493 4.28 -15.95 -24.68
N ASN A 494 4.15 -15.12 -25.71
CA ASN A 494 4.17 -15.58 -27.09
C ASN A 494 5.59 -15.97 -27.51
N PHE A 495 5.76 -17.24 -27.86
CA PHE A 495 6.99 -17.77 -28.44
C PHE A 495 6.86 -17.91 -29.96
N ALA A 496 7.99 -17.90 -30.68
CA ALA A 496 8.00 -18.34 -32.06
C ALA A 496 7.62 -19.83 -32.16
N SER A 497 6.99 -20.25 -33.27
CA SER A 497 6.56 -21.64 -33.46
C SER A 497 7.75 -22.59 -33.32
N ALA A 498 7.57 -23.67 -32.55
CA ALA A 498 8.61 -24.65 -32.22
C ALA A 498 9.91 -24.08 -31.61
N ARG A 499 9.88 -22.86 -31.05
CA ARG A 499 11.04 -22.22 -30.43
C ARG A 499 10.74 -21.77 -29.00
N ALA A 500 11.79 -21.65 -28.20
CA ALA A 500 11.78 -21.01 -26.88
C ALA A 500 12.26 -19.54 -26.91
N SER A 501 12.57 -19.01 -28.11
CA SER A 501 12.93 -17.60 -28.27
C SER A 501 11.72 -16.70 -28.01
N ILE A 502 11.84 -15.83 -26.99
CA ILE A 502 10.86 -14.80 -26.63
C ILE A 502 10.78 -13.78 -27.78
N LYS A 503 9.56 -13.50 -28.26
CA LYS A 503 9.36 -12.50 -29.31
C LYS A 503 9.39 -11.06 -28.75
N PRO A 504 9.70 -10.04 -29.57
CA PRO A 504 9.64 -8.65 -29.14
C PRO A 504 8.29 -8.26 -28.52
N GLU A 505 7.18 -8.76 -29.06
CA GLU A 505 5.82 -8.45 -28.57
C GLU A 505 5.54 -9.03 -27.16
N ALA A 506 6.34 -10.00 -26.71
CA ALA A 506 6.22 -10.55 -25.36
C ALA A 506 7.00 -9.74 -24.31
N LYS A 507 7.84 -8.77 -24.74
CA LYS A 507 8.63 -7.95 -23.81
C LYS A 507 7.74 -7.09 -22.92
N ASP A 508 6.70 -6.46 -23.44
CA ASP A 508 5.81 -5.62 -22.64
C ASP A 508 5.10 -6.42 -21.54
N VAL A 509 4.68 -7.65 -21.86
CA VAL A 509 4.10 -8.59 -20.88
C VAL A 509 5.15 -8.99 -19.85
N LEU A 510 6.37 -9.28 -20.27
CA LEU A 510 7.47 -9.63 -19.37
C LEU A 510 7.89 -8.47 -18.46
N GLU A 511 7.80 -7.23 -18.92
CA GLU A 511 8.05 -6.04 -18.09
C GLU A 511 6.92 -5.86 -17.06
N GLN A 512 5.66 -6.09 -17.42
CA GLN A 512 4.56 -6.10 -16.45
C GLN A 512 4.73 -7.20 -15.39
N ILE A 513 5.13 -8.40 -15.82
CA ILE A 513 5.46 -9.51 -14.91
C ILE A 513 6.62 -9.09 -14.01
N TYR A 514 7.71 -8.55 -14.56
CA TYR A 514 8.85 -8.07 -13.79
C TYR A 514 8.41 -7.05 -12.75
N ASN A 515 7.64 -6.03 -13.12
CA ASN A 515 7.18 -4.99 -12.19
C ASN A 515 6.30 -5.55 -11.06
N LEU A 516 5.42 -6.50 -11.37
CA LEU A 516 4.61 -7.21 -10.37
C LEU A 516 5.49 -8.06 -9.44
N LEU A 517 6.48 -8.75 -9.99
CA LEU A 517 7.42 -9.56 -9.21
C LEU A 517 8.32 -8.70 -8.31
N ILE A 518 8.72 -7.51 -8.75
CA ILE A 518 9.45 -6.56 -7.92
C ILE A 518 8.57 -6.05 -6.79
N GLN A 519 7.27 -5.84 -7.03
CA GLN A 519 6.32 -5.48 -5.97
C GLN A 519 6.12 -6.58 -4.94
N ALA A 520 6.12 -7.85 -5.36
CA ALA A 520 5.95 -9.01 -4.49
C ALA A 520 7.28 -9.70 -4.16
N GLU A 521 8.31 -8.95 -3.75
CA GLU A 521 9.70 -9.41 -3.66
C GLU A 521 9.85 -10.64 -2.75
N ASP A 522 9.05 -10.75 -1.70
CA ASP A 522 9.13 -11.86 -0.75
C ASP A 522 8.65 -13.21 -1.30
N ALA A 523 7.89 -13.22 -2.39
CA ALA A 523 7.35 -14.44 -2.96
C ALA A 523 8.41 -15.25 -3.72
N LYS A 524 8.48 -16.57 -3.49
CA LYS A 524 9.22 -17.49 -4.37
C LYS A 524 8.40 -17.78 -5.63
N LEU A 525 9.06 -18.31 -6.66
CA LEU A 525 8.47 -18.49 -7.98
C LEU A 525 8.50 -19.95 -8.41
N GLU A 526 7.36 -20.42 -8.93
CA GLU A 526 7.30 -21.61 -9.77
C GLU A 526 6.91 -21.23 -11.19
N LEU A 527 7.67 -21.71 -12.17
CA LEU A 527 7.43 -21.48 -13.58
C LEU A 527 7.11 -22.80 -14.26
N VAL A 528 5.96 -22.88 -14.91
CA VAL A 528 5.53 -24.09 -15.61
C VAL A 528 5.16 -23.74 -17.05
N GLY A 529 5.87 -24.33 -18.02
CA GLY A 529 5.59 -24.14 -19.43
C GLY A 529 4.56 -25.13 -19.96
N HIS A 530 3.77 -24.70 -20.95
CA HIS A 530 2.79 -25.54 -21.66
C HIS A 530 2.89 -25.35 -23.18
N THR A 531 2.45 -26.36 -23.94
CA THR A 531 2.32 -26.34 -25.40
C THR A 531 0.88 -26.57 -25.84
N ASP A 532 0.63 -26.39 -27.14
CA ASP A 532 -0.53 -26.99 -27.79
C ASP A 532 -0.26 -28.48 -28.09
N ASN A 533 -1.19 -29.13 -28.79
CA ASN A 533 -1.11 -30.55 -29.12
C ASN A 533 -0.39 -30.87 -30.45
N VAL A 534 0.37 -29.95 -31.03
CA VAL A 534 1.07 -30.17 -32.30
C VAL A 534 2.44 -30.77 -32.02
N GLY A 535 2.77 -31.91 -32.65
CA GLY A 535 4.03 -32.63 -32.42
C GLY A 535 3.86 -33.85 -31.52
N ASN A 536 4.97 -34.51 -31.18
CA ASN A 536 4.93 -35.62 -30.22
C ASN A 536 5.05 -35.11 -28.78
N ARG A 537 4.63 -35.94 -27.82
CA ARG A 537 4.54 -35.56 -26.41
C ARG A 537 5.90 -35.24 -25.78
N GLU A 538 6.95 -35.98 -26.13
CA GLU A 538 8.31 -35.80 -25.57
C GLU A 538 8.91 -34.46 -26.01
N ASP A 539 8.79 -34.13 -27.30
CA ASP A 539 9.21 -32.85 -27.86
C ASP A 539 8.42 -31.70 -27.24
N ASN A 540 7.12 -31.88 -27.02
CA ASN A 540 6.29 -30.86 -26.37
C ASN A 540 6.67 -30.65 -24.90
N TYR A 541 6.99 -31.72 -24.16
CA TYR A 541 7.52 -31.60 -22.81
C TYR A 541 8.84 -30.81 -22.80
N ALA A 542 9.82 -31.21 -23.60
CA ALA A 542 11.10 -30.53 -23.72
C ALA A 542 10.97 -29.05 -24.14
N LEU A 543 10.11 -28.76 -25.12
CA LEU A 543 9.82 -27.40 -25.59
C LEU A 543 9.18 -26.55 -24.49
N SER A 544 8.24 -27.13 -23.73
CA SER A 544 7.58 -26.43 -22.62
C SER A 544 8.55 -26.08 -21.50
N THR A 545 9.46 -26.99 -21.12
CA THR A 545 10.52 -26.72 -20.14
C THR A 545 11.48 -25.64 -20.64
N ALA A 546 11.91 -25.72 -21.91
CA ALA A 546 12.79 -24.72 -22.51
C ALA A 546 12.16 -23.31 -22.53
N ARG A 547 10.83 -23.21 -22.70
CA ARG A 547 10.10 -21.94 -22.61
C ARG A 547 10.09 -21.38 -21.18
N ALA A 548 9.85 -22.22 -20.18
CA ALA A 548 9.89 -21.79 -18.78
C ALA A 548 11.30 -21.29 -18.39
N GLU A 549 12.36 -21.99 -18.82
CA GLU A 549 13.75 -21.58 -18.60
C GLU A 549 14.11 -20.28 -19.34
N ALA A 550 13.55 -20.04 -20.54
CA ALA A 550 13.74 -18.78 -21.26
C ALA A 550 13.14 -17.59 -20.49
N VAL A 551 11.96 -17.77 -19.89
CA VAL A 551 11.30 -16.73 -19.06
C VAL A 551 12.12 -16.46 -17.79
N LYS A 552 12.56 -17.52 -17.10
CA LYS A 552 13.49 -17.37 -15.96
C LYS A 552 14.74 -16.61 -16.34
N SER A 553 15.38 -16.98 -17.46
CA SER A 553 16.61 -16.33 -17.94
C SER A 553 16.40 -14.84 -18.22
N TYR A 554 15.27 -14.49 -18.84
CA TYR A 554 14.89 -13.09 -19.06
C TYR A 554 14.73 -12.33 -17.74
N LEU A 555 13.94 -12.87 -16.80
CA LEU A 555 13.70 -12.24 -15.51
C LEU A 555 14.98 -12.10 -14.68
N MET A 556 15.87 -13.10 -14.72
CA MET A 556 17.19 -13.02 -14.10
C MET A 556 18.06 -11.93 -14.72
N GLN A 557 18.05 -11.80 -16.05
CA GLN A 557 18.76 -10.72 -16.75
C GLN A 557 18.20 -9.34 -16.37
N ARG A 558 16.90 -9.24 -16.08
CA ARG A 558 16.27 -8.00 -15.60
C ARG A 558 16.55 -7.70 -14.12
N GLY A 559 17.14 -8.63 -13.38
CA GLY A 559 17.57 -8.44 -11.99
C GLY A 559 16.86 -9.30 -10.94
N ILE A 560 15.97 -10.23 -11.35
CA ILE A 560 15.33 -11.15 -10.39
C ILE A 560 16.35 -12.21 -9.92
N PRO A 561 16.61 -12.38 -8.62
CA PRO A 561 17.58 -13.35 -8.12
C PRO A 561 17.22 -14.79 -8.51
N GLY A 562 18.23 -15.57 -8.93
CA GLY A 562 18.03 -16.98 -9.29
C GLY A 562 17.50 -17.84 -8.13
N THR A 563 17.85 -17.48 -6.89
CA THR A 563 17.41 -18.14 -5.65
C THR A 563 15.90 -18.03 -5.40
N ARG A 564 15.25 -17.05 -6.04
CA ARG A 564 13.81 -16.84 -5.95
C ARG A 564 13.01 -17.91 -6.72
N PHE A 565 13.61 -18.54 -7.74
CA PHE A 565 12.97 -19.59 -8.53
C PHE A 565 13.04 -20.93 -7.82
N GLN A 566 11.97 -21.30 -7.12
CA GLN A 566 11.85 -22.58 -6.42
C GLN A 566 11.71 -23.76 -7.38
N LYS A 567 10.97 -23.58 -8.48
CA LYS A 567 10.70 -24.65 -9.45
C LYS A 567 10.61 -24.08 -10.86
N VAL A 568 11.20 -24.80 -11.82
CA VAL A 568 11.03 -24.57 -13.26
C VAL A 568 10.76 -25.90 -13.91
N ASP A 569 9.66 -26.02 -14.65
CA ASP A 569 9.17 -27.31 -15.19
C ASP A 569 8.39 -27.11 -16.48
N GLY A 570 8.15 -28.21 -17.18
CA GLY A 570 7.31 -28.28 -18.37
C GLY A 570 6.15 -29.25 -18.16
N LYS A 571 5.04 -29.03 -18.87
CA LYS A 571 3.89 -29.94 -18.89
C LYS A 571 3.51 -30.41 -20.29
N GLY A 572 4.27 -29.98 -21.30
CA GLY A 572 3.94 -30.21 -22.70
C GLY A 572 2.48 -29.87 -22.98
N GLN A 573 1.78 -30.81 -23.62
CA GLN A 573 0.40 -30.67 -24.05
C GLN A 573 -0.63 -31.22 -23.05
N ASP A 574 -0.19 -31.64 -21.86
CA ASP A 574 -0.99 -32.50 -20.98
C ASP A 574 -2.03 -31.75 -20.13
N GLU A 575 -1.90 -30.43 -20.01
CA GLU A 575 -2.78 -29.56 -19.22
C GLU A 575 -3.31 -28.39 -20.09
N PRO A 576 -4.17 -28.66 -21.09
CA PRO A 576 -4.75 -27.63 -21.95
C PRO A 576 -5.84 -26.83 -21.21
N VAL A 577 -5.88 -25.53 -21.46
CA VAL A 577 -6.90 -24.58 -20.93
C VAL A 577 -7.93 -24.17 -21.98
N SER A 578 -7.72 -24.60 -23.23
CA SER A 578 -8.59 -24.28 -24.35
C SER A 578 -8.57 -25.37 -25.42
N ASP A 579 -9.52 -25.30 -26.35
CA ASP A 579 -9.67 -26.31 -27.41
C ASP A 579 -8.51 -26.26 -28.43
N ASN A 580 -7.73 -27.33 -28.48
CA ASN A 580 -6.63 -27.50 -29.42
C ASN A 580 -7.06 -27.67 -30.88
N ALA A 581 -8.35 -27.88 -31.18
CA ALA A 581 -8.82 -27.94 -32.57
C ALA A 581 -8.75 -26.56 -33.26
N THR A 582 -8.89 -25.47 -32.51
CA THR A 582 -8.91 -24.11 -33.07
C THR A 582 -7.54 -23.42 -33.00
N PRO A 583 -7.17 -22.58 -33.97
CA PRO A 583 -5.95 -21.78 -33.87
C PRO A 583 -5.91 -20.88 -32.63
N ALA A 584 -7.07 -20.34 -32.24
CA ALA A 584 -7.21 -19.51 -31.04
C ALA A 584 -6.98 -20.30 -29.76
N GLY A 585 -7.57 -21.49 -29.61
CA GLY A 585 -7.37 -22.32 -28.42
C GLY A 585 -5.96 -22.90 -28.33
N ARG A 586 -5.34 -23.30 -29.45
CA ARG A 586 -3.90 -23.62 -29.47
C ARG A 586 -3.04 -22.47 -29.00
N ALA A 587 -3.38 -21.23 -29.39
CA ALA A 587 -2.67 -20.05 -28.90
C ALA A 587 -2.81 -19.84 -27.40
N GLN A 588 -3.96 -20.15 -26.81
CA GLN A 588 -4.16 -20.09 -25.35
C GLN A 588 -3.39 -21.17 -24.60
N ASN A 589 -3.25 -22.37 -25.18
CA ASN A 589 -2.51 -23.47 -24.56
C ASN A 589 -0.99 -23.26 -24.53
N ARG A 590 -0.44 -22.51 -25.49
CA ARG A 590 0.97 -22.07 -25.49
C ARG A 590 1.17 -20.94 -24.48
N ARG A 591 1.41 -21.28 -23.22
CA ARG A 591 1.51 -20.34 -22.09
C ARG A 591 2.63 -20.74 -21.13
N VAL A 592 3.00 -19.81 -20.25
CA VAL A 592 3.81 -20.09 -19.07
C VAL A 592 3.01 -19.63 -17.85
N VAL A 593 2.78 -20.56 -16.93
CA VAL A 593 2.15 -20.26 -15.64
C VAL A 593 3.26 -19.82 -14.69
N ILE A 594 3.06 -18.67 -14.03
CA ILE A 594 3.94 -18.16 -12.99
C ILE A 594 3.14 -18.15 -11.70
N THR A 595 3.59 -18.97 -10.75
CA THR A 595 2.98 -19.06 -9.43
C THR A 595 3.88 -18.38 -8.41
N LEU A 596 3.34 -17.37 -7.72
CA LEU A 596 3.95 -16.72 -6.57
C LEU A 596 3.63 -17.56 -5.33
N LEU A 597 4.67 -17.97 -4.63
CA LEU A 597 4.60 -18.79 -3.44
C LEU A 597 5.04 -18.03 -2.20
N GLN A 598 4.41 -18.35 -1.07
CA GLN A 598 4.73 -17.82 0.26
C GLN A 598 4.90 -18.94 1.29
#